data_AF-A0A1H9IS41-F1
#
_entry.id   AF-A0A1H9IS41-F1
#
_cell.length_a   1.000
_cell.length_b   1.000
_cell.length_c   1.000
_cell.angle_alpha   90.00
_cell.angle_beta   90.00
_cell.angle_gamma   90.00
#
_symmetry.space_group_name_H-M   'P 1'
#
loop_
_entity.id
_entity.type
_entity.pdbx_description
1 polymer ?
#
loop_
_entity_poly.entity_id
_entity_poly.type
_entity_poly.pdbx_seq_one_letter_code
_entity_poly.pdbx_strand_id
1 'polypeptide(L)'
;MKQANYSSRTADKFVVRLPEGMRERIAEVSKDNHRSMNSEIIARLEQSLIQEGALGDEPKLRLDSPELSLHERELLQRFRQLAHRQQNALVSLIAHDTSLGNDDE
;
A
#
# COMPACT_ATOMS: atom_id res chain seq x y z
N MET A 1 20.32 4.22 4.65
CA MET A 1 19.39 4.28 5.79
C MET A 1 19.33 2.90 6.42
N LYS A 2 19.64 2.76 7.72
CA LYS A 2 19.66 1.46 8.40
C LYS A 2 18.24 0.92 8.51
N GLN A 3 17.96 -0.25 7.93
CA GLN A 3 16.76 -1.01 8.26
C GLN A 3 16.79 -1.28 9.77
N ALA A 4 15.95 -0.60 10.53
CA ALA A 4 15.74 -0.96 11.92
C ALA A 4 15.22 -2.40 11.93
N ASN A 5 15.95 -3.32 12.57
CA ASN A 5 15.55 -4.72 12.67
C ASN A 5 14.21 -4.79 13.43
N TYR A 6 13.11 -4.84 12.68
CA TYR A 6 11.77 -4.99 13.22
C TYR A 6 11.65 -6.40 13.78
N SER A 7 11.74 -6.51 15.11
CA SER A 7 11.59 -7.74 15.86
C SER A 7 10.34 -7.67 16.73
N SER A 8 9.84 -8.82 17.19
CA SER A 8 8.73 -8.87 18.16
C SER A 8 9.00 -8.07 19.45
N ARG A 9 10.28 -7.79 19.77
CA ARG A 9 10.67 -6.99 20.94
C ARG A 9 10.59 -5.49 20.69
N THR A 10 10.71 -5.05 19.44
CA THR A 10 10.69 -3.63 19.04
C THR A 10 9.39 -3.23 18.35
N ALA A 11 8.48 -4.19 18.11
CA ALA A 11 7.18 -3.94 17.55
C ALA A 11 6.28 -3.15 18.51
N ASP A 12 5.47 -2.25 17.97
CA ASP A 12 4.44 -1.52 18.70
C ASP A 12 3.39 -2.49 19.24
N LYS A 13 2.92 -2.24 20.47
CA LYS A 13 2.00 -3.14 21.18
C LYS A 13 0.73 -2.39 21.56
N PHE A 14 -0.41 -3.00 21.27
CA PHE A 14 -1.72 -2.50 21.63
C PHE A 14 -2.51 -3.59 22.35
N VAL A 15 -3.09 -3.27 23.51
CA VAL A 15 -3.90 -4.22 24.30
C VAL A 15 -5.37 -4.09 23.89
N VAL A 16 -5.89 -5.13 23.22
CA VAL A 16 -7.28 -5.21 22.79
C VAL A 16 -8.15 -5.81 23.89
N ARG A 17 -9.28 -5.17 24.22
CA ARG A 17 -10.30 -5.74 25.10
C ARG A 17 -11.34 -6.47 24.25
N LEU A 18 -11.39 -7.79 24.37
CA LEU A 18 -12.30 -8.64 23.61
C LEU A 18 -13.56 -8.94 24.43
N PRO A 19 -14.76 -8.97 23.81
CA PRO A 19 -15.96 -9.48 24.45
C PRO A 19 -15.84 -10.99 24.73
N GLU A 20 -16.73 -11.49 25.59
CA GLU A 20 -16.77 -12.90 25.99
C GLU A 20 -16.84 -13.84 24.78
N GLY A 21 -16.06 -14.92 24.81
CA GLY A 21 -16.01 -15.94 23.75
C GLY A 21 -15.25 -15.54 22.47
N MET A 22 -14.93 -14.26 22.27
CA MET A 22 -14.25 -13.81 21.04
C MET A 22 -12.80 -14.28 21.00
N ARG A 23 -12.12 -14.38 22.14
CA ARG A 23 -10.72 -14.86 22.20
C ARG A 23 -10.62 -16.31 21.78
N GLU A 24 -11.53 -17.16 22.25
CA GLU A 24 -11.61 -18.58 21.92
C GLU A 24 -11.86 -18.76 20.43
N ARG A 25 -12.80 -18.00 19.87
CA ARG A 25 -13.10 -18.02 18.43
C ARG A 25 -11.90 -17.61 17.57
N ILE A 26 -11.13 -16.59 17.97
CA ILE A 26 -9.90 -16.21 17.27
C ILE A 26 -8.85 -17.33 17.38
N ALA A 27 -8.75 -17.99 18.54
CA ALA A 27 -7.82 -19.10 18.73
C ALA A 27 -8.12 -20.28 17.80
N GLU A 28 -9.39 -20.67 17.66
CA GLU A 28 -9.82 -21.72 16.73
C GLU A 28 -9.45 -21.38 15.29
N VAL A 29 -9.86 -20.21 14.82
CA VAL A 29 -9.56 -19.73 13.46
C VAL A 29 -8.06 -19.68 13.19
N SER A 30 -7.26 -19.25 14.17
CA SER A 30 -5.80 -19.19 14.01
C SER A 30 -5.17 -20.59 13.83
N LYS A 31 -5.72 -21.62 14.51
CA LYS A 31 -5.25 -23.00 14.35
C LYS A 31 -5.59 -23.55 12.97
N ASP A 32 -6.81 -23.30 12.51
CA ASP A 32 -7.29 -23.72 11.18
C ASP A 32 -6.45 -23.07 10.07
N ASN A 33 -6.07 -21.80 10.25
CA ASN A 33 -5.22 -21.06 9.31
C ASN A 33 -3.71 -21.30 9.50
N HIS A 34 -3.30 -22.16 10.44
CA HIS A 34 -1.91 -22.47 10.78
C HIS A 34 -1.06 -21.22 11.11
N ARG A 35 -1.65 -20.28 11.85
CA ARG A 35 -1.04 -19.00 12.24
C ARG A 35 -1.09 -18.82 13.76
N SER A 36 -0.21 -17.97 14.29
CA SER A 36 -0.38 -17.50 15.66
C SER A 36 -1.62 -16.62 15.78
N MET A 37 -2.24 -16.53 16.96
CA MET A 37 -3.37 -15.61 17.17
C MET A 37 -3.03 -14.18 16.79
N ASN A 38 -1.81 -13.71 17.11
CA ASN A 38 -1.37 -12.37 16.73
C ASN A 38 -1.31 -12.22 15.20
N SER A 39 -0.71 -13.19 14.51
CA SER A 39 -0.64 -13.20 13.03
C SER A 39 -2.03 -13.22 12.39
N GLU A 40 -2.99 -13.94 12.98
CA GLU A 40 -4.37 -13.96 12.49
C GLU A 40 -5.07 -12.61 12.70
N ILE A 41 -4.91 -11.98 13.86
CA ILE A 41 -5.46 -10.65 14.15
C ILE A 41 -4.90 -9.62 13.15
N ILE A 42 -3.58 -9.63 12.92
CA ILE A 42 -2.95 -8.72 11.96
C ILE A 42 -3.48 -8.96 10.55
N ALA A 43 -3.58 -10.21 10.09
CA ALA A 43 -4.11 -10.52 8.76
C ALA A 43 -5.55 -10.03 8.56
N ARG A 44 -6.40 -10.14 9.59
CA ARG A 44 -7.78 -9.64 9.55
C ARG A 44 -7.86 -8.12 9.49
N LEU A 45 -7.03 -7.44 10.29
CA LEU A 45 -6.94 -5.98 10.29
C LEU A 45 -6.43 -5.46 8.95
N GLU A 46 -5.37 -6.07 8.42
CA GLU A 46 -4.81 -5.74 7.11
C GLU A 46 -5.85 -5.90 6.01
N GLN A 47 -6.54 -7.04 5.96
CA GLN A 47 -7.60 -7.27 4.98
C GLN A 47 -8.74 -6.25 5.10
N SER A 48 -9.20 -5.93 6.31
CA SER A 48 -10.27 -4.94 6.54
C SER A 48 -9.85 -3.56 6.06
N LEU A 49 -8.64 -3.13 6.42
CA LEU A 49 -8.14 -1.80 6.06
C LEU A 49 -7.80 -1.69 4.57
N ILE A 50 -7.35 -2.77 3.92
CA ILE A 50 -7.21 -2.80 2.46
C ILE A 50 -8.58 -2.67 1.79
N GLN A 51 -9.58 -3.40 2.29
CA GLN A 51 -10.95 -3.35 1.77
C GLN A 51 -11.57 -1.95 1.91
N GLU A 52 -11.29 -1.26 3.03
CA GLU A 52 -11.69 0.13 3.29
C GLU A 52 -10.82 1.15 2.53
N GLY A 53 -9.74 0.72 1.87
CA GLY A 53 -8.79 1.61 1.18
C GLY A 53 -7.85 2.39 2.11
N ALA A 54 -7.84 2.09 3.41
CA ALA A 54 -7.02 2.74 4.42
C ALA A 54 -5.56 2.23 4.46
N LEU A 55 -5.33 0.96 4.09
CA LEU A 55 -4.00 0.36 3.94
C LEU A 55 -3.65 0.07 2.46
N GLY A 56 -4.21 0.85 1.55
CA GLY A 56 -3.86 0.79 0.13
C GLY A 56 -2.37 1.02 -0.09
N ASP A 57 -1.66 -0.05 -0.41
CA ASP A 57 -0.26 -0.04 -0.79
C ASP A 57 -0.08 0.81 -2.06
N GLU A 58 0.67 1.90 -1.90
CA GLU A 58 1.21 2.81 -2.91
C GLU A 58 0.21 3.58 -3.81
N PRO A 59 0.57 4.78 -4.31
CA PRO A 59 -0.18 5.52 -5.31
C PRO A 59 -0.12 4.82 -6.67
N LYS A 60 -0.59 3.58 -6.76
CA LYS A 60 -1.24 3.13 -7.99
C LYS A 60 -2.55 3.88 -8.04
N LEU A 61 -2.48 5.16 -8.43
CA LEU A 61 -3.62 6.03 -8.73
C LEU A 61 -4.77 5.15 -9.22
N ARG A 62 -5.84 5.06 -8.44
CA ARG A 62 -7.07 4.41 -8.90
C ARG A 62 -7.36 5.09 -10.24
N LEU A 63 -7.29 4.33 -11.33
CA LEU A 63 -7.47 4.86 -12.68
C LEU A 63 -8.86 5.52 -12.82
N ASP A 64 -9.77 5.10 -11.95
CA ASP A 64 -11.15 5.54 -11.86
C ASP A 64 -11.35 6.70 -10.86
N SER A 65 -10.27 7.35 -10.39
CA SER A 65 -10.43 8.56 -9.57
C SER A 65 -11.21 9.61 -10.38
N PRO A 66 -12.32 10.14 -9.86
CA PRO A 66 -13.13 11.14 -10.56
C PRO A 66 -12.37 12.45 -10.79
N GLU A 67 -11.23 12.64 -10.12
CA GLU A 67 -10.36 13.81 -10.24
C GLU A 67 -9.42 13.76 -11.45
N LEU A 68 -9.23 12.59 -12.08
CA LEU A 68 -8.36 12.44 -13.25
C LEU A 68 -9.12 12.73 -14.56
N SER A 69 -8.59 13.66 -15.35
CA SER A 69 -8.97 13.89 -16.74
C SER A 69 -8.76 12.65 -17.60
N LEU A 70 -9.49 12.54 -18.72
CA LEU A 70 -9.36 11.42 -19.67
C LEU A 70 -7.91 11.19 -20.11
N HIS A 71 -7.16 12.28 -20.35
CA HIS A 71 -5.77 12.22 -20.78
C HIS A 71 -4.83 11.68 -19.69
N GLU A 72 -5.07 12.03 -18.43
CA GLU A 72 -4.26 11.56 -17.30
C GLU A 72 -4.48 10.05 -17.07
N ARG A 73 -5.74 9.60 -17.21
CA ARG A 73 -6.08 8.17 -17.14
C ARG A 73 -5.39 7.40 -18.26
N GLU A 74 -5.43 7.91 -19.49
CA GLU A 74 -4.78 7.29 -20.64
C GLU A 74 -3.26 7.20 -20.47
N LEU A 75 -2.62 8.27 -20.00
CA LEU A 75 -1.19 8.28 -19.71
C LEU A 75 -0.82 7.22 -18.67
N LEU A 76 -1.55 7.15 -17.56
CA LEU A 76 -1.32 6.18 -16.50
C LEU A 76 -1.53 4.74 -16.98
N GLN A 77 -2.53 4.50 -17.81
CA GLN A 77 -2.78 3.19 -18.41
C GLN A 77 -1.61 2.75 -19.28
N ARG A 78 -1.15 3.62 -20.19
CA ARG A 78 -0.03 3.33 -21.08
C ARG A 78 1.26 3.17 -20.30
N PHE A 79 1.52 4.02 -19.32
CA PHE A 79 2.71 3.97 -18.47
C PHE A 79 2.86 2.61 -17.77
N ARG A 80 1.77 2.06 -17.23
CA ARG A 80 1.78 0.74 -16.58
C ARG A 80 2.05 -0.42 -17.53
N GLN A 81 1.79 -0.25 -18.83
CA GLN A 81 2.04 -1.27 -19.86
C GLN A 81 3.47 -1.23 -20.41
N LEU A 82 4.23 -0.16 -20.14
CA LEU A 82 5.61 -0.02 -20.60
C LEU A 82 6.59 -0.89 -19.79
N ALA A 83 7.68 -1.29 -20.42
CA ALA A 83 8.78 -1.96 -19.72
C ALA A 83 9.48 -0.98 -18.76
N HIS A 84 10.08 -1.49 -17.67
CA HIS A 84 10.70 -0.65 -16.64
C HIS A 84 11.72 0.36 -17.17
N ARG A 85 12.49 -0.02 -18.21
CA ARG A 85 13.44 0.90 -18.87
C ARG A 85 12.73 2.07 -19.56
N GLN A 86 11.59 1.81 -20.19
CA GLN A 86 10.79 2.82 -20.89
C GLN A 86 10.07 3.74 -19.91
N GLN A 87 9.61 3.22 -18.76
CA GLN A 87 9.06 4.02 -17.68
C GLN A 87 10.09 5.04 -17.16
N ASN A 88 11.31 4.59 -16.86
CA ASN A 88 12.38 5.46 -16.39
C ASN A 88 12.77 6.53 -17.43
N ALA A 89 12.79 6.15 -18.72
CA ALA A 89 13.05 7.10 -19.80
C ALA A 89 11.95 8.16 -19.91
N LEU A 90 10.68 7.76 -19.81
CA LEU A 90 9.55 8.70 -19.83
C LEU A 90 9.60 9.68 -18.64
N VAL A 91 9.87 9.17 -17.44
CA VAL A 91 10.01 10.01 -16.24
C VAL A 91 11.16 11.00 -16.42
N SER A 92 12.30 10.55 -16.95
CA SER A 92 13.44 11.42 -17.23
C SER A 92 13.12 12.50 -18.26
N LEU A 93 12.32 12.21 -19.27
CA LEU A 93 11.90 13.16 -20.30
C LEU A 93 10.98 14.24 -19.70
N ILE A 94 9.94 13.81 -18.97
CA ILE A 94 9.00 14.73 -18.31
C ILE A 94 9.73 15.64 -17.32
N ALA A 95 10.71 15.11 -16.58
CA ALA A 95 11.50 15.89 -15.62
C ALA A 95 12.43 16.93 -16.29
N HIS A 96 12.85 16.72 -17.54
CA HIS A 96 13.66 17.69 -18.28
C HIS A 96 12.81 18.82 -18.86
N ASP A 97 11.58 18.54 -19.30
CA ASP A 97 10.66 19.57 -19.82
C ASP A 97 10.21 20.54 -18.73
N THR A 98 10.07 20.09 -17.47
CA THR A 98 9.72 20.97 -16.35
C THR A 98 10.89 21.86 -15.89
N SER A 99 12.14 21.46 -16.13
CA SER A 99 13.31 22.30 -15.79
C SER A 99 13.59 23.38 -16.84
N LEU A 100 13.25 23.16 -18.11
CA LEU A 100 13.47 24.12 -19.19
C LEU A 100 12.49 25.32 -19.18
N GLY A 101 11.47 25.31 -18.32
CA GLY A 101 10.50 26.40 -18.18
C GLY A 101 10.77 27.37 -17.03
N ASN A 102 11.83 27.16 -16.23
CA ASN A 102 12.11 27.96 -15.03
C ASN A 102 13.39 28.81 -15.11
N ASP A 103 14.07 28.84 -16.27
CA ASP A 103 15.35 29.56 -16.46
C ASP A 103 15.20 30.85 -17.30
N ASP A 104 13.98 31.29 -17.61
CA ASP A 104 13.71 32.61 -18.23
C ASP A 104 13.01 33.55 -17.21
N GLU A 105 13.77 34.07 -16.24
CA GLU A 105 13.48 35.35 -15.56
C GLU A 105 14.76 36.12 -15.22
#